data_AF-A0A3D5KM56-F1
#
_entry.id   AF-A0A3D5KM56-F1
#
_cell.length_a   1.000
_cell.length_b   1.000
_cell.length_c   1.000
_cell.angle_alpha   90.00
_cell.angle_beta   90.00
_cell.angle_gamma   90.00
#
_symmetry.space_group_name_H-M   'P 1'
#
loop_
_entity.id
_entity.type
_entity.pdbx_description
1 polymer ?
#
loop_
_entity_poly.entity_id
_entity_poly.type
_entity_poly.pdbx_seq_one_letter_code
_entity_poly.pdbx_strand_id
1 'polypeptide(L)'
;MLAAEESYRGISFIRISSLPLEQKKKIKQTIDQQLIIKIKREDLILADCVQYNHYLSWYENIFKVQREPVAELEMPALNSLAIAS
;
A
#
# COMPACT_ATOMS: atom_id res chain seq x y z
N MET A 1 -2.61 6.46 8.47
CA MET A 1 -1.54 7.44 8.70
C MET A 1 -0.40 7.07 7.76
N LEU A 2 0.07 8.01 6.94
CA LEU A 2 1.19 7.77 6.02
C LEU A 2 2.51 7.71 6.79
N ALA A 3 3.48 7.00 6.25
CA ALA A 3 4.84 6.95 6.77
C ALA A 3 5.58 8.27 6.52
N ALA A 4 6.52 8.61 7.40
CA ALA A 4 7.42 9.73 7.18
C ALA A 4 8.43 9.38 6.07
N GLU A 5 8.51 10.23 5.05
CA GLU A 5 9.49 10.15 3.98
C GLU A 5 10.90 10.50 4.52
N GLU A 6 11.89 9.68 4.15
CA GLU A 6 13.30 9.97 4.33
C GLU A 6 13.95 10.24 2.96
N SER A 7 14.93 11.14 2.92
CA SER A 7 15.71 11.42 1.70
C SER A 7 17.19 11.15 1.91
N TYR A 8 17.84 10.56 0.91
CA TYR A 8 19.29 10.36 0.89
C TYR A 8 19.81 10.37 -0.54
N ARG A 9 20.75 11.28 -0.84
CA ARG A 9 21.36 11.43 -2.18
C ARG A 9 20.34 11.51 -3.33
N GLY A 10 19.26 12.26 -3.11
CA GLY A 10 18.19 12.44 -4.11
C GLY A 10 17.20 11.27 -4.21
N ILE A 11 17.34 10.24 -3.37
CA ILE A 11 16.38 9.13 -3.28
C ILE A 11 15.45 9.41 -2.12
N SER A 12 14.15 9.50 -2.42
CA SER A 12 13.07 9.53 -1.43
C SER A 12 12.57 8.13 -1.14
N PHE A 13 12.52 7.75 0.14
CA PHE A 13 12.16 6.39 0.55
C PHE A 13 11.54 6.34 1.94
N ILE A 14 10.94 5.19 2.25
CA ILE A 14 10.52 4.84 3.61
C ILE A 14 11.21 3.55 4.03
N ARG A 15 11.30 3.33 5.33
CA ARG A 15 11.75 2.06 5.90
C ARG A 15 10.55 1.23 6.31
N ILE A 16 10.46 0.00 5.81
CA ILE A 16 9.40 -0.94 6.19
C ILE A 16 9.42 -1.19 7.71
N SER A 17 10.60 -1.23 8.33
CA SER A 17 10.75 -1.42 9.77
C SER A 17 10.26 -0.23 10.60
N SER A 18 10.14 0.95 10.01
CA SER A 18 9.61 2.15 10.67
C SER A 18 8.09 2.28 10.54
N LEU A 19 7.44 1.44 9.74
CA LEU A 19 6.00 1.49 9.55
C LEU A 19 5.23 1.03 10.80
N PRO A 20 3.99 1.54 11.00
CA PRO A 20 3.05 0.99 11.97
C PRO A 20 2.85 -0.52 11.77
N LEU A 21 2.56 -1.24 12.87
CA LEU A 21 2.54 -2.71 12.88
C LEU A 21 1.66 -3.32 11.78
N GLU A 22 0.47 -2.77 11.56
CA GLU A 22 -0.46 -3.26 10.53
C GLU A 22 0.10 -3.07 9.12
N GLN A 23 0.60 -1.88 8.81
CA GLN A 23 1.21 -1.58 7.50
C GLN A 23 2.44 -2.44 7.27
N LYS A 24 3.28 -2.59 8.29
CA LYS A 24 4.49 -3.43 8.26
C LYS A 24 4.17 -4.89 7.93
N LYS A 25 3.10 -5.45 8.51
CA LYS A 25 2.67 -6.82 8.20
C LYS A 25 2.15 -6.92 6.78
N LYS A 26 1.27 -6.01 6.36
CA LYS A 26 0.63 -6.05 5.05
C LYS A 26 1.64 -5.82 3.92
N ILE A 27 2.48 -4.79 4.02
CA ILE A 27 3.44 -4.43 2.97
C ILE A 27 4.39 -5.57 2.67
N LYS A 28 4.88 -6.28 3.70
CA LYS A 28 5.78 -7.43 3.55
C LYS A 28 5.15 -8.60 2.79
N GLN A 29 3.82 -8.70 2.78
CA GLN A 29 3.09 -9.78 2.11
C GLN A 29 2.68 -9.41 0.68
N THR A 30 2.49 -8.11 0.41
CA THR A 30 1.81 -7.68 -0.82
C THR A 30 2.65 -6.80 -1.74
N ILE A 31 3.69 -6.14 -1.22
CA ILE A 31 4.55 -5.33 -2.09
C ILE A 31 5.43 -6.25 -2.92
N ASP A 32 5.67 -5.87 -4.17
CA ASP A 32 6.64 -6.56 -5.00
C ASP A 32 8.02 -6.47 -4.36
N GLN A 33 8.66 -7.62 -4.16
CA GLN A 33 9.97 -7.72 -3.54
C GLN A 33 11.05 -7.01 -4.35
N GLN A 34 10.88 -6.86 -5.67
CA GLN A 34 11.80 -6.11 -6.54
C GLN A 34 11.82 -4.61 -6.21
N LEU A 35 10.77 -4.09 -5.57
CA LEU A 35 10.69 -2.69 -5.14
C LEU A 35 11.37 -2.44 -3.78
N ILE A 36 11.78 -3.49 -3.09
CA ILE A 36 12.53 -3.39 -1.83
C ILE A 36 14.01 -3.19 -2.17
N ILE A 37 14.49 -1.98 -1.90
CA ILE A 37 15.86 -1.56 -2.22
C ILE A 37 16.72 -1.52 -0.97
N LYS A 38 18.04 -1.63 -1.19
CA LYS A 38 19.04 -1.40 -0.15
C LYS A 38 19.65 -0.02 -0.33
N ILE A 39 19.67 0.77 0.74
CA ILE A 39 20.33 2.09 0.75
C ILE A 39 21.54 2.00 1.66
N LYS A 40 22.72 2.16 1.06
CA LYS A 40 23.98 2.27 1.78
C LYS A 40 24.21 3.73 2.14
N ARG A 41 24.16 4.04 3.44
CA ARG A 41 24.74 5.27 4.00
C ARG A 41 26.15 4.92 4.49
N GLU A 42 26.96 5.94 4.80
CA GLU A 42 28.41 5.82 5.07
C GLU A 42 28.79 4.54 5.84
N ASP A 43 28.20 4.34 7.02
CA ASP A 43 28.53 3.21 7.90
C ASP A 43 27.41 2.18 8.08
N LEU A 44 26.28 2.32 7.37
CA LEU A 44 25.11 1.48 7.59
C LEU A 44 24.36 1.13 6.29
N ILE A 45 23.87 -0.10 6.23
CA ILE A 45 23.05 -0.59 5.12
C ILE A 45 21.61 -0.74 5.60
N LEU A 46 20.72 0.06 5.02
CA LEU A 46 19.28 -0.07 5.20
C LEU A 46 18.78 -1.03 4.12
N ALA A 47 18.47 -2.27 4.48
CA ALA A 47 18.06 -3.30 3.51
C ALA A 47 16.53 -3.42 3.33
N ASP A 48 15.76 -2.58 4.03
CA ASP A 48 14.31 -2.65 4.13
C ASP A 48 13.62 -1.38 3.60
N CYS A 49 14.20 -0.76 2.57
CA CYS A 49 13.73 0.50 2.02
C CYS A 49 12.81 0.29 0.83
N VAL A 50 11.82 1.18 0.68
CA VAL A 50 10.95 1.25 -0.51
C VAL A 50 10.92 2.71 -0.94
N GLN A 51 11.03 3.00 -2.24
CA GLN A 51 10.91 4.39 -2.69
C GLN A 51 9.53 4.95 -2.32
N TYR A 52 9.49 6.23 -1.99
CA TYR A 52 8.28 6.82 -1.40
C TYR A 52 7.08 6.81 -2.36
N ASN A 53 7.30 7.04 -3.65
CA ASN A 53 6.28 6.92 -4.70
C ASN A 53 5.67 5.50 -4.78
N HIS A 54 6.49 4.45 -4.69
CA HIS A 54 6.02 3.06 -4.69
C HIS A 54 5.25 2.73 -3.42
N TYR A 55 5.71 3.24 -2.27
CA TYR A 55 4.96 3.14 -1.01
C TYR A 55 3.60 3.83 -1.10
N LEU A 56 3.51 5.04 -1.66
CA LEU A 56 2.24 5.76 -1.82
C LEU A 56 1.27 4.97 -2.70
N SER A 57 1.74 4.46 -3.84
CA SER A 57 0.92 3.64 -4.73
C SER A 57 0.42 2.37 -4.02
N TRP A 58 1.29 1.68 -3.28
CA TRP A 58 0.89 0.54 -2.47
C TRP A 58 -0.13 0.91 -1.39
N TYR A 59 0.08 2.03 -0.69
CA TYR A 59 -0.77 2.45 0.42
C TYR A 59 -2.19 2.77 -0.06
N GLU A 60 -2.32 3.50 -1.17
CA GLU A 60 -3.62 3.86 -1.73
C GLU A 60 -4.34 2.64 -2.33
N ASN A 61 -3.66 1.81 -3.11
CA ASN A 61 -4.32 0.76 -3.89
C ASN A 61 -4.46 -0.59 -3.15
N ILE A 62 -3.63 -0.85 -2.13
CA ILE A 62 -3.58 -2.15 -1.46
C ILE A 62 -3.90 -2.02 0.03
N PHE A 63 -3.34 -1.03 0.72
CA PHE A 63 -3.54 -0.90 2.17
C PHE A 63 -4.89 -0.28 2.52
N LYS A 64 -5.29 0.80 1.85
CA LYS A 64 -6.57 1.48 2.09
C LYS A 64 -7.78 0.70 1.59
N VAL A 65 -7.68 0.05 0.43
CA VAL A 65 -8.80 -0.69 -0.20
C VAL A 65 -9.32 -1.83 0.70
N GLN A 66 -8.51 -2.37 1.60
CA GLN A 66 -8.92 -3.41 2.55
C GLN A 66 -9.59 -2.86 3.83
N ARG A 67 -9.66 -1.53 4.00
CA ARG A 67 -10.28 -0.87 5.16
C ARG A 67 -11.67 -0.30 4.87
N GLU A 68 -12.06 -0.19 3.62
CA GLU A 68 -13.46 0.06 3.31
C GLU A 68 -14.20 -1.25 3.56
N PRO A 69 -15.15 -1.31 4.51
CA PRO A 69 -16.12 -2.39 4.45
C PRO A 69 -16.72 -2.29 3.05
N VAL A 70 -16.85 -3.42 2.37
CA VAL A 70 -17.62 -3.51 1.14
C VAL A 70 -19.01 -3.00 1.50
N ALA A 71 -19.24 -1.70 1.30
CA ALA A 71 -20.56 -1.15 1.19
C ALA A 71 -21.04 -1.79 -0.10
N GLU A 72 -21.77 -2.88 0.07
CA GLU A 72 -22.58 -3.54 -0.93
C GLU A 72 -23.31 -2.42 -1.67
N LEU A 73 -22.75 -2.00 -2.81
CA LEU A 73 -23.49 -1.22 -3.78
C LEU A 73 -24.53 -2.21 -4.28
N GLU A 74 -25.70 -2.19 -3.63
CA GLU A 74 -26.90 -2.81 -4.12
C GLU A 74 -27.02 -2.38 -5.59
N MET A 75 -26.65 -3.28 -6.49
CA MET A 75 -27.04 -3.16 -7.87
C MET A 75 -28.56 -3.31 -7.83
N PRO A 76 -29.38 -2.30 -8.18
CA PRO A 76 -30.77 -2.59 -8.45
C PRO A 76 -30.75 -3.58 -9.61
N ALA A 77 -31.07 -4.84 -9.31
CA ALA A 77 -31.27 -5.85 -10.32
C ALA A 77 -32.33 -5.30 -11.28
N LEU A 78 -31.88 -4.92 -12.47
CA LEU A 78 -32.73 -4.59 -13.60
C LEU A 78 -33.43 -5.89 -14.00
N ASN A 79 -34.55 -6.23 -13.34
CA ASN A 79 -35.47 -7.23 -13.85
C ASN A 79 -36.69 -6.53 -14.43
N SER A 80 -36.56 -6.22 -15.71
CA SER A 80 -37.65 -5.88 -16.60
C SER A 80 -38.61 -7.08 -16.72
N LEU A 81 -39.90 -6.81 -16.60
CA LEU A 81 -41.07 -7.62 -16.97
C LEU A 81 -41.14 -9.11 -16.54
N ALA A 82 -42.07 -9.39 -15.63
CA ALA A 82 -42.91 -10.59 -15.68
C ALA A 82 -44.39 -10.20 -15.52
N ILE A 83 -45.07 -10.15 -16.67
CA ILE A 83 -46.47 -10.46 -16.99
C ILE A 83 -47.34 -11.11 -15.88
N ALA A 84 -48.63 -10.70 -15.82
CA ALA A 84 -49.81 -11.21 -15.09
C ALA A 84 -50.33 -10.21 -14.02
N SER A 85 -51.59 -9.77 -13.97
CA SER A 85 -52.88 -10.27 -14.48
C SER A 85 -53.83 -9.12 -14.86
#